data_AF-A0A9P0L8I4-F1
#
_entry.id   AF-A0A9P0L8I4-F1
#
_cell.length_a   1.000
_cell.length_b   1.000
_cell.length_c   1.000
_cell.angle_alpha   90.00
_cell.angle_beta   90.00
_cell.angle_gamma   90.00
#
_symmetry.space_group_name_H-M   'P 1'
#
loop_
_entity.id
_entity.type
_entity.pdbx_description
1 polymer ?
#
loop_
_entity_poly.entity_id
_entity_poly.type
_entity_poly.pdbx_seq_one_letter_code
_entity_poly.pdbx_strand_id
1 'polypeptide(L)'
;MTVFGKALLASYKVSYGIASCKKPHTIGEELNLPAATKIVETMFGDNFSKRLESIPLSNDTVARRIGDIAEDVQHQLLGKLRDKLFSIQPGEAKDSNKGARLIAYVRFCDGISVVEELLFCKHIELKATSLSLFAILDDYIIEANTEWRNCNGIYTDGSRSMSGRFESIQALVKQKSALYIWTHCKIHTEALASKEMSPGLNIVRL
;
A
#
# COMPACT_ATOMS: atom_id res chain seq x y z
N MET A 1 -21.56 16.95 18.63
CA MET A 1 -21.59 16.08 17.43
C MET A 1 -23.02 15.60 17.21
N THR A 2 -23.62 15.91 16.06
CA THR A 2 -25.00 15.49 15.73
C THR A 2 -25.10 13.97 15.58
N VAL A 3 -26.31 13.41 15.62
CA VAL A 3 -26.54 11.96 15.39
C VAL A 3 -25.94 11.53 14.05
N PHE A 4 -26.10 12.35 13.00
CA PHE A 4 -25.48 12.13 11.70
C PHE A 4 -23.94 12.07 11.75
N GLY A 5 -23.30 12.97 12.50
CA GLY A 5 -21.83 12.95 12.66
C GLY A 5 -21.32 11.69 13.38
N LYS A 6 -22.06 11.18 14.36
CA LYS A 6 -21.71 9.92 15.05
C LYS A 6 -21.88 8.71 14.14
N ALA A 7 -22.95 8.64 13.35
CA ALA A 7 -23.19 7.55 12.40
C ALA A 7 -22.11 7.53 11.30
N LEU A 8 -21.72 8.70 10.78
CA LEU A 8 -20.63 8.83 9.83
C LEU A 8 -19.30 8.34 10.41
N LEU A 9 -18.95 8.77 11.63
CA LEU A 9 -17.72 8.31 12.29
C LEU A 9 -17.73 6.80 12.53
N ALA A 10 -18.87 6.23 12.93
CA ALA A 10 -19.02 4.79 13.09
C ALA A 10 -18.81 4.04 11.76
N SER A 11 -19.36 4.56 10.65
CA SER A 11 -19.15 4.02 9.31
C SER A 11 -17.67 3.97 8.93
N TYR A 12 -16.91 5.05 9.15
CA TYR A 12 -15.45 5.06 8.91
C TYR A 12 -14.72 4.03 9.78
N LYS A 13 -15.03 3.94 11.07
CA LYS A 13 -14.37 3.00 11.99
C LYS A 13 -14.61 1.54 11.61
N VAL A 14 -15.85 1.20 11.24
CA VAL A 14 -16.19 -0.15 10.80
C VAL A 14 -15.51 -0.46 9.46
N SER A 15 -15.54 0.46 8.49
CA SER A 15 -14.87 0.31 7.20
C SER A 15 -13.35 0.10 7.35
N TYR A 16 -12.71 0.85 8.25
CA TYR A 16 -11.29 0.64 8.60
C TYR A 16 -11.05 -0.77 9.17
N GLY A 17 -11.93 -1.25 10.06
CA GLY A 17 -11.86 -2.60 10.60
C GLY A 17 -12.02 -3.69 9.52
N ILE A 18 -12.95 -3.50 8.58
CA ILE A 18 -13.15 -4.39 7.43
C ILE A 18 -11.87 -4.49 6.60
N ALA A 19 -11.27 -3.34 6.24
CA ALA A 19 -10.03 -3.28 5.46
C ALA A 19 -8.85 -3.94 6.20
N SER A 20 -8.66 -3.60 7.48
CA SER A 20 -7.57 -4.12 8.31
C SER A 20 -7.64 -5.64 8.48
N CYS A 21 -8.85 -6.19 8.54
CA CYS A 21 -9.09 -7.63 8.60
C CYS A 21 -9.11 -8.32 7.23
N LYS A 22 -8.85 -7.58 6.14
CA LYS A 22 -8.86 -8.07 4.75
C LYS A 22 -10.18 -8.77 4.37
N LYS A 23 -11.31 -8.20 4.83
CA LYS A 23 -12.65 -8.73 4.57
C LYS A 23 -13.29 -8.05 3.34
N PRO A 24 -14.21 -8.74 2.62
CA PRO A 24 -14.95 -8.11 1.53
C PRO A 24 -15.81 -6.97 2.05
N HIS A 25 -16.04 -5.94 1.22
CA HIS A 25 -16.83 -4.76 1.60
C HIS A 25 -18.28 -5.10 1.97
N THR A 26 -18.85 -6.12 1.31
CA THR A 26 -20.23 -6.60 1.53
C THR A 26 -20.49 -7.04 2.96
N ILE A 27 -19.45 -7.42 3.72
CA ILE A 27 -19.61 -7.82 5.13
C ILE A 27 -20.22 -6.71 5.99
N GLY A 28 -20.08 -5.44 5.57
CA GLY A 28 -20.71 -4.29 6.23
C GLY A 28 -22.23 -4.41 6.31
N GLU A 29 -22.87 -4.70 5.19
CA GLU A 29 -24.33 -4.81 5.07
C GLU A 29 -24.85 -6.24 5.31
N GLU A 30 -24.06 -7.26 4.99
CA GLU A 30 -24.48 -8.67 5.13
C GLU A 30 -24.41 -9.16 6.58
N LEU A 31 -23.46 -8.67 7.38
CA LEU A 31 -23.20 -9.20 8.72
C LEU A 31 -23.00 -8.14 9.80
N ASN A 32 -22.09 -7.19 9.60
CA ASN A 32 -21.68 -6.28 10.66
C ASN A 32 -22.84 -5.43 11.19
N LEU A 33 -23.58 -4.77 10.28
CA LEU A 33 -24.73 -3.96 10.67
C LEU A 33 -25.89 -4.81 11.22
N PRO A 34 -26.35 -5.89 10.54
CA PRO A 34 -27.41 -6.75 11.08
C PRO A 34 -27.09 -7.36 12.45
N ALA A 35 -25.85 -7.80 12.66
CA ALA A 35 -25.42 -8.39 13.93
C ALA A 35 -25.44 -7.33 15.05
N ALA A 36 -24.89 -6.14 14.79
CA ALA A 36 -24.91 -5.04 15.75
C ALA A 36 -26.33 -4.62 16.11
N THR A 37 -27.24 -4.53 15.12
CA THR A 37 -28.66 -4.21 15.35
C THR A 37 -29.32 -5.24 16.26
N LYS A 38 -29.18 -6.55 15.98
CA LYS A 38 -29.76 -7.62 16.80
C LYS A 38 -29.24 -7.62 18.24
N ILE A 39 -27.93 -7.41 18.43
CA ILE A 39 -27.33 -7.32 19.77
C ILE A 39 -27.92 -6.14 20.54
N VAL A 40 -27.99 -4.96 19.91
CA VAL A 40 -28.51 -3.75 20.56
C VAL A 40 -29.99 -3.86 20.87
N GLU A 41 -30.78 -4.42 19.96
CA GLU A 41 -32.21 -4.69 20.15
C GLU A 41 -32.43 -5.63 21.34
N THR A 42 -31.70 -6.75 21.39
CA THR A 42 -31.82 -7.75 22.47
C THR A 42 -31.41 -7.18 23.84
N MET A 43 -30.33 -6.39 23.87
CA MET A 43 -29.74 -5.92 25.13
C MET A 43 -30.34 -4.60 25.64
N PHE A 44 -30.80 -3.73 24.75
CA PHE A 44 -31.20 -2.36 25.06
C PHE A 44 -32.59 -1.97 24.51
N GLY A 45 -33.19 -2.80 23.65
CA GLY A 45 -34.51 -2.57 23.06
C GLY A 45 -34.52 -1.77 21.75
N ASP A 46 -35.65 -1.86 21.05
CA ASP A 46 -35.84 -1.40 19.66
C ASP A 46 -35.54 0.09 19.43
N ASN A 47 -35.78 0.92 20.45
CA ASN A 47 -35.55 2.36 20.35
C ASN A 47 -34.07 2.71 20.13
N PHE A 48 -33.15 1.88 20.63
CA PHE A 48 -31.72 2.06 20.43
C PHE A 48 -31.24 1.40 19.14
N SER A 49 -31.80 0.25 18.76
CA SER A 49 -31.40 -0.48 17.54
C SER A 49 -31.71 0.31 16.27
N LYS A 50 -32.86 0.99 16.20
CA LYS A 50 -33.24 1.86 15.05
C LYS A 50 -32.22 2.97 14.76
N ARG A 51 -31.44 3.39 15.75
CA ARG A 51 -30.38 4.40 15.52
C ARG A 51 -29.21 3.84 14.72
N LEU A 52 -28.95 2.53 14.78
CA LEU A 52 -27.86 1.88 14.05
C LEU A 52 -28.14 1.83 12.55
N GLU A 53 -29.42 1.75 12.13
CA GLU A 53 -29.82 1.76 10.72
C GLU A 53 -29.36 3.03 9.98
N SER A 54 -29.08 4.11 10.72
CA SER A 54 -28.52 5.35 10.15
C SER A 54 -27.03 5.27 9.78
N ILE A 55 -26.33 4.20 10.17
CA ILE A 55 -24.90 4.01 9.88
C ILE A 55 -24.76 3.44 8.46
N PRO A 56 -24.20 4.19 7.49
CA PRO A 56 -24.12 3.71 6.12
C PRO A 56 -22.97 2.68 6.01
N LEU A 57 -23.32 1.42 5.74
CA LEU A 57 -22.38 0.30 5.61
C LEU A 57 -22.64 -0.56 4.37
N SER A 58 -23.30 0.00 3.34
CA SER A 58 -23.43 -0.68 2.05
C SER A 58 -22.08 -0.98 1.43
N ASN A 59 -22.00 -1.98 0.54
CA ASN A 59 -20.79 -2.31 -0.21
C ASN A 59 -20.06 -1.06 -0.76
N ASP A 60 -20.81 -0.19 -1.44
CA ASP A 60 -20.26 1.01 -2.08
C ASP A 60 -19.84 2.07 -1.06
N THR A 61 -20.56 2.17 0.07
CA THR A 61 -20.15 3.07 1.15
C THR A 61 -18.85 2.59 1.76
N VAL A 62 -18.74 1.31 2.10
CA VAL A 62 -17.52 0.74 2.69
C VAL A 62 -16.34 0.95 1.74
N ALA A 63 -16.51 0.62 0.45
CA ALA A 63 -15.49 0.85 -0.58
C ALA A 63 -15.02 2.31 -0.61
N ARG A 64 -15.96 3.25 -0.66
CA ARG A 64 -15.63 4.69 -0.70
C ARG A 64 -14.94 5.16 0.58
N ARG A 65 -15.40 4.72 1.76
CA ARG A 65 -14.76 5.08 3.05
C ARG A 65 -13.34 4.53 3.16
N ILE A 66 -13.09 3.31 2.67
CA ILE A 66 -11.74 2.76 2.59
C ILE A 66 -10.88 3.58 1.64
N GLY A 67 -11.43 4.00 0.49
CA GLY A 67 -10.77 4.93 -0.43
C GLY A 67 -10.39 6.26 0.23
N ASP A 68 -11.34 6.92 0.88
CA ASP A 68 -11.11 8.16 1.62
C ASP A 68 -9.99 8.01 2.67
N ILE A 69 -9.98 6.89 3.41
CA ILE A 69 -8.93 6.58 4.41
C ILE A 69 -7.57 6.39 3.72
N ALA A 70 -7.52 5.64 2.61
CA ALA A 70 -6.29 5.38 1.89
C ALA A 70 -5.68 6.67 1.33
N GLU A 71 -6.51 7.56 0.79
CA GLU A 71 -6.09 8.88 0.31
C GLU A 71 -5.53 9.74 1.45
N ASP A 72 -6.20 9.78 2.60
CA ASP A 72 -5.73 10.52 3.78
C ASP A 72 -4.39 9.97 4.30
N VAL A 73 -4.23 8.65 4.39
CA VAL A 73 -2.96 8.00 4.76
C VAL A 73 -1.85 8.35 3.77
N GLN A 74 -2.14 8.31 2.47
CA GLN A 74 -1.18 8.69 1.43
C GLN A 74 -0.78 10.15 1.56
N HIS A 75 -1.74 11.05 1.76
CA HIS A 75 -1.47 12.48 1.94
C HIS A 75 -0.60 12.75 3.17
N GLN A 76 -0.85 12.07 4.29
CA GLN A 76 -0.01 12.16 5.48
C GLN A 76 1.42 11.65 5.22
N LEU A 77 1.58 10.54 4.51
CA LEU A 77 2.89 10.00 4.12
C LEU A 77 3.67 11.00 3.26
N LEU A 78 3.04 11.55 2.21
CA LEU A 78 3.67 12.53 1.32
C LEU A 78 4.03 13.83 2.06
N GLY A 79 3.17 14.27 2.98
CA GLY A 79 3.46 15.40 3.86
C GLY A 79 4.73 15.20 4.69
N LYS A 80 4.97 13.97 5.16
CA LYS A 80 6.20 13.61 5.88
C LYS A 80 7.43 13.51 4.97
N LEU A 81 7.27 13.15 3.70
CA LEU A 81 8.37 12.89 2.77
C LEU A 81 8.96 14.14 2.12
N ARG A 82 8.18 15.22 1.99
CA ARG A 82 8.50 16.40 1.16
C ARG A 82 9.96 16.90 1.28
N ASP A 83 10.47 16.98 2.50
CA ASP A 83 11.80 17.54 2.79
C ASP A 83 12.80 16.51 3.32
N LYS A 84 12.55 15.22 3.07
CA LYS A 84 13.37 14.13 3.60
C LYS A 84 14.13 13.43 2.51
N LEU A 85 15.34 13.00 2.85
CA LEU A 85 16.01 11.96 2.08
C LEU A 85 15.26 10.64 2.29
N PHE A 86 15.00 9.96 1.19
CA PHE A 86 14.30 8.69 1.19
C PHE A 86 14.93 7.72 0.22
N SER A 87 14.55 6.46 0.38
CA SER A 87 14.88 5.40 -0.57
C SER A 87 13.63 4.64 -0.94
N ILE A 88 13.62 4.05 -2.13
CA ILE A 88 12.48 3.31 -2.65
C ILE A 88 12.84 1.86 -2.96
N GLN A 89 11.89 0.97 -2.77
CA GLN A 89 11.99 -0.43 -3.14
C GLN A 89 10.85 -0.79 -4.09
N PRO A 90 11.03 -0.59 -5.41
CA PRO A 90 10.06 -1.03 -6.40
C PRO A 90 10.15 -2.54 -6.64
N GLY A 91 9.01 -3.18 -6.84
CA GLY A 91 8.88 -4.60 -7.18
C GLY A 91 7.65 -4.86 -8.04
N GLU A 92 7.75 -5.86 -8.92
CA GLU A 92 6.62 -6.35 -9.70
C GLU A 92 5.82 -7.37 -8.87
N ALA A 93 4.51 -7.20 -8.82
CA ALA A 93 3.59 -8.17 -8.25
C ALA A 93 2.54 -8.58 -9.29
N LYS A 94 2.08 -9.83 -9.23
CA LYS A 94 0.98 -10.33 -10.05
C LYS A 94 -0.24 -10.53 -9.17
N ASP A 95 -1.37 -9.98 -9.60
CA ASP A 95 -2.66 -10.25 -8.95
C ASP A 95 -3.24 -11.60 -9.38
N SER A 96 -4.32 -12.02 -8.70
CA SER A 96 -5.02 -13.28 -8.98
C SER A 96 -5.60 -13.36 -10.38
N ASN A 97 -5.80 -12.22 -11.04
CA ASN A 97 -6.31 -12.11 -12.41
C ASN A 97 -5.19 -12.03 -13.44
N LYS A 98 -3.93 -12.31 -13.04
CA LYS A 98 -2.71 -12.24 -13.86
C LYS A 98 -2.36 -10.82 -14.32
N GLY A 99 -2.98 -9.79 -13.73
CA GLY A 99 -2.59 -8.40 -13.92
C GLY A 99 -1.25 -8.12 -13.22
N ALA A 100 -0.32 -7.52 -13.94
CA ALA A 100 0.96 -7.10 -13.37
C ALA A 100 0.80 -5.71 -12.73
N ARG A 101 1.38 -5.53 -11.55
CA ARG A 101 1.36 -4.27 -10.79
C ARG A 101 2.78 -3.91 -10.38
N LEU A 102 3.09 -2.63 -10.42
CA LEU A 102 4.28 -2.07 -9.82
C LEU A 102 3.93 -1.60 -8.41
N ILE A 103 4.58 -2.20 -7.42
CA ILE A 103 4.47 -1.84 -6.01
C ILE A 103 5.78 -1.20 -5.60
N ALA A 104 5.72 -0.03 -4.95
CA ALA A 104 6.89 0.60 -4.39
C ALA A 104 6.69 0.86 -2.89
N TYR A 105 7.67 0.46 -2.10
CA TYR A 105 7.79 0.89 -0.70
C TYR A 105 8.77 2.05 -0.61
N VAL A 106 8.56 2.93 0.36
CA VAL A 106 9.47 4.03 0.68
C VAL A 106 10.01 3.86 2.08
N ARG A 107 11.30 4.15 2.25
CA ARG A 107 11.98 4.15 3.55
C ARG A 107 12.67 5.48 3.79
N PHE A 108 12.40 6.10 4.94
CA PHE A 108 12.93 7.40 5.33
C PHE A 108 13.06 7.51 6.86
N CYS A 109 13.76 8.53 7.36
CA CYS A 109 13.86 8.79 8.80
C CYS A 109 12.79 9.79 9.25
N ASP A 110 11.99 9.46 10.26
CA ASP A 110 11.07 10.37 10.95
C ASP A 110 11.58 10.61 12.36
N GLY A 111 12.36 11.69 12.53
CA GLY A 111 13.17 11.90 13.74
C GLY A 111 14.26 10.82 13.84
N ILE A 112 14.24 10.06 14.95
CA ILE A 112 15.17 8.94 15.18
C ILE A 112 14.66 7.61 14.64
N SER A 113 13.41 7.55 14.19
CA SER A 113 12.76 6.32 13.76
C SER A 113 12.92 6.12 12.26
N VAL A 114 13.30 4.91 11.85
CA VAL A 114 13.21 4.50 10.45
C VAL A 114 11.77 4.09 10.18
N VAL A 115 11.17 4.72 9.17
CA VAL A 115 9.81 4.45 8.71
C VAL A 115 9.89 3.74 7.37
N GLU A 116 9.11 2.69 7.20
CA GLU A 116 8.89 1.99 5.94
C GLU A 116 7.40 1.87 5.69
N GLU A 117 6.94 2.39 4.55
CA GLU A 117 5.53 2.44 4.20
C GLU A 117 5.31 2.14 2.72
N LEU A 118 4.10 1.75 2.37
CA LEU A 118 3.69 1.60 0.98
C LEU A 118 3.62 2.98 0.33
N LEU A 119 4.41 3.22 -0.71
CA LEU A 119 4.38 4.46 -1.47
C LEU A 119 3.23 4.43 -2.50
N PHE A 120 3.19 3.39 -3.32
CA PHE A 120 2.10 3.18 -4.28
C PHE A 120 1.97 1.74 -4.76
N CYS A 121 0.83 1.44 -5.38
CA CYS A 121 0.55 0.21 -6.11
C CYS A 121 -0.22 0.53 -7.40
N LYS A 122 0.48 0.60 -8.54
CA LYS A 122 -0.10 0.97 -9.85
C LYS A 122 -0.11 -0.21 -10.81
N HIS A 123 -1.10 -0.25 -11.70
CA HIS A 123 -1.17 -1.25 -12.76
C HIS A 123 -0.03 -1.03 -13.77
N ILE A 124 0.47 -2.14 -14.32
CA ILE A 124 1.36 -2.12 -15.48
C ILE A 124 0.47 -2.42 -16.69
N GLU A 125 0.10 -1.37 -17.44
CA GLU A 125 -0.84 -1.49 -18.57
C GLU A 125 -0.24 -2.23 -19.77
N LEU A 126 1.07 -2.11 -19.96
CA LEU A 126 1.81 -2.71 -21.06
C LEU A 126 2.74 -3.82 -20.57
N LYS A 127 3.70 -4.21 -21.39
CA LYS A 127 4.77 -5.12 -20.97
C LYS A 127 5.64 -4.45 -19.90
N ALA A 128 6.04 -5.22 -18.88
CA ALA A 128 6.97 -4.80 -17.82
C ALA A 128 8.40 -4.66 -18.38
N THR A 129 8.63 -3.62 -19.20
CA THR A 129 9.97 -3.20 -19.62
C THR A 129 10.51 -2.22 -18.59
N SER A 130 11.83 -2.09 -18.51
CA SER A 130 12.45 -1.12 -17.61
C SER A 130 11.98 0.31 -17.83
N LEU A 131 11.74 0.70 -19.09
CA LEU A 131 11.22 2.02 -19.45
C LEU A 131 9.77 2.23 -18.99
N SER A 132 8.89 1.24 -19.14
CA SER A 132 7.50 1.37 -18.69
C SER A 132 7.42 1.42 -17.17
N LEU A 133 8.21 0.61 -16.47
CA LEU A 133 8.29 0.66 -15.00
C LEU A 133 8.89 1.98 -14.50
N PHE A 134 9.91 2.50 -15.18
CA PHE A 134 10.49 3.79 -14.84
C PHE A 134 9.51 4.94 -15.09
N ALA A 135 8.75 4.92 -16.19
CA ALA A 135 7.73 5.93 -16.45
C ALA A 135 6.68 5.97 -15.32
N ILE A 136 6.16 4.82 -14.89
CA ILE A 136 5.23 4.74 -13.75
C ILE A 136 5.84 5.33 -12.47
N LEU A 137 7.13 5.07 -12.23
CA LEU A 137 7.86 5.64 -11.08
C LEU A 137 8.05 7.16 -11.21
N ASP A 138 8.50 7.65 -12.36
CA ASP A 138 8.76 9.08 -12.61
C ASP A 138 7.45 9.87 -12.52
N ASP A 139 6.39 9.38 -13.16
CA ASP A 139 5.05 9.97 -13.10
C ASP A 139 4.56 10.05 -11.65
N TYR A 140 4.71 8.96 -10.87
CA TYR A 140 4.31 9.00 -9.46
C TYR A 140 5.13 9.99 -8.65
N ILE A 141 6.45 10.05 -8.82
CA ILE A 141 7.31 10.99 -8.09
C ILE A 141 6.90 12.44 -8.37
N ILE A 142 6.54 12.75 -9.62
CA ILE A 142 6.00 14.05 -10.05
C ILE A 142 4.62 14.31 -9.43
N GLU A 143 3.68 13.36 -9.54
CA GLU A 143 2.33 13.46 -8.95
C GLU A 143 2.38 13.69 -7.44
N ALA A 144 3.31 13.01 -6.75
CA ALA A 144 3.52 13.11 -5.32
C ALA A 144 4.20 14.43 -4.89
N ASN A 145 4.57 15.28 -5.85
CA ASN A 145 5.37 16.50 -5.64
C ASN A 145 6.63 16.22 -4.82
N THR A 146 7.30 15.11 -5.15
CA THR A 146 8.57 14.70 -4.57
C THR A 146 9.67 14.84 -5.60
N GLU A 147 10.92 14.94 -5.15
CA GLU A 147 12.04 15.18 -6.05
C GLU A 147 13.02 14.02 -6.03
N TRP A 148 13.42 13.57 -7.21
CA TRP A 148 14.43 12.52 -7.35
C TRP A 148 15.74 12.85 -6.64
N ARG A 149 16.13 14.12 -6.53
CA ARG A 149 17.34 14.53 -5.79
C ARG A 149 17.31 14.13 -4.31
N ASN A 150 16.12 13.94 -3.74
CA ASN A 150 15.92 13.47 -2.37
C ASN A 150 15.88 11.94 -2.26
N CYS A 151 15.74 11.24 -3.40
CA CYS A 151 15.85 9.79 -3.48
C CYS A 151 17.33 9.38 -3.50
N ASN A 152 17.84 8.95 -2.34
CA ASN A 152 19.24 8.56 -2.15
C ASN A 152 19.48 7.05 -2.26
N GLY A 153 18.43 6.26 -2.43
CA GLY A 153 18.54 4.81 -2.45
C GLY A 153 17.46 4.15 -3.29
N ILE A 154 17.84 3.15 -4.07
CA ILE A 154 16.90 2.27 -4.75
C ILE A 154 17.27 0.80 -4.55
N TYR A 155 16.31 0.02 -4.07
CA TYR A 155 16.48 -1.39 -3.79
C TYR A 155 15.64 -2.21 -4.76
N THR A 156 16.26 -3.06 -5.57
CA THR A 156 15.52 -3.85 -6.57
C THR A 156 15.86 -5.32 -6.51
N ASP A 157 14.98 -6.17 -7.05
CA ASP A 157 15.13 -7.64 -7.09
C ASP A 157 16.30 -8.16 -7.95
N GLY A 158 17.07 -7.26 -8.56
CA GLY A 158 18.20 -7.62 -9.42
C GLY A 158 17.80 -8.13 -10.80
N SER A 159 16.51 -8.19 -11.14
CA SER A 159 16.06 -8.60 -12.47
C SER A 159 16.62 -7.69 -13.56
N ARG A 160 16.67 -8.19 -14.80
CA ARG A 160 17.34 -7.51 -15.92
C ARG A 160 16.79 -6.10 -16.18
N SER A 161 15.48 -5.91 -16.03
CA SER A 161 14.80 -4.62 -16.14
C SER A 161 15.16 -3.66 -15.00
N MET A 162 15.59 -4.17 -13.86
CA MET A 162 15.80 -3.41 -12.63
C MET A 162 17.28 -3.08 -12.36
N SER A 163 18.22 -3.92 -12.80
CA SER A 163 19.65 -3.87 -12.43
C SER A 163 20.62 -3.71 -13.60
N GLY A 164 20.13 -3.77 -14.84
CA GLY A 164 20.96 -3.69 -16.04
C GLY A 164 21.79 -2.40 -16.13
N ARG A 165 22.99 -2.46 -16.71
CA ARG A 165 23.88 -1.31 -16.84
C ARG A 165 23.34 -0.20 -17.74
N PHE A 166 22.45 -0.55 -18.66
CA PHE A 166 21.85 0.36 -19.64
C PHE A 166 20.33 0.20 -19.59
N GLU A 167 19.61 1.33 -19.64
CA GLU A 167 18.15 1.39 -19.73
C GLU A 167 17.38 0.67 -18.62
N SER A 168 18.03 0.23 -17.54
CA SER A 168 17.33 -0.33 -16.36
C SER A 168 16.80 0.77 -15.46
N ILE A 169 15.90 0.42 -14.53
CA ILE A 169 15.45 1.38 -13.51
C ILE A 169 16.65 1.96 -12.74
N GLN A 170 17.62 1.14 -12.34
CA GLN A 170 18.81 1.60 -11.65
C GLN A 170 19.64 2.58 -12.48
N ALA A 171 19.77 2.37 -13.79
CA ALA A 171 20.49 3.27 -14.69
C ALA A 171 19.73 4.58 -14.95
N LEU A 172 18.40 4.52 -15.05
CA LEU A 172 17.54 5.69 -15.30
C LEU A 172 17.42 6.58 -14.05
N VAL A 173 17.27 5.99 -12.86
CA VAL A 173 17.25 6.73 -11.59
C VAL A 173 18.60 7.41 -11.34
N LYS A 174 19.73 6.80 -11.73
CA LYS A 174 21.06 7.42 -11.67
C LYS A 174 21.12 8.77 -12.37
N GLN A 175 20.42 8.89 -13.50
CA GLN A 175 20.42 10.10 -14.31
C GLN A 175 19.62 11.22 -13.63
N LYS A 176 18.65 10.87 -12.78
CA LYS A 176 17.81 11.83 -12.04
C LYS A 176 18.41 12.23 -10.68
N SER A 177 19.24 11.36 -10.06
CA SER A 177 19.85 11.60 -8.75
C SER A 177 21.30 11.11 -8.70
N ALA A 178 22.24 12.05 -8.67
CA ALA A 178 23.67 11.74 -8.70
C ALA A 178 24.19 11.10 -7.38
N LEU A 179 23.50 11.35 -6.26
CA LEU A 179 23.85 10.83 -4.93
C LEU A 179 23.19 9.50 -4.60
N TYR A 180 22.50 8.87 -5.57
CA TYR A 180 21.75 7.64 -5.32
C TYR A 180 22.66 6.42 -5.14
N ILE A 181 22.25 5.51 -4.27
CA ILE A 181 22.86 4.20 -4.07
C ILE A 181 21.88 3.12 -4.54
N TRP A 182 22.30 2.26 -5.45
CA TRP A 182 21.56 1.05 -5.77
C TRP A 182 22.06 -0.12 -4.94
N THR A 183 21.13 -0.90 -4.39
CA THR A 183 21.46 -2.14 -3.68
C THR A 183 20.49 -3.24 -4.09
N HIS A 184 20.98 -4.47 -4.19
CA HIS A 184 20.11 -5.61 -4.42
C HIS A 184 19.19 -5.84 -3.21
N CYS A 185 17.90 -6.06 -3.46
CA CYS A 185 16.92 -6.38 -2.44
C CYS A 185 17.34 -7.65 -1.69
N LYS A 186 17.58 -7.52 -0.37
CA LYS A 186 18.10 -8.62 0.46
C LYS A 186 17.11 -9.76 0.61
N ILE A 187 15.81 -9.47 0.63
CA ILE A 187 14.74 -10.48 0.67
C ILE A 187 14.82 -11.37 -0.58
N HIS A 188 14.96 -10.76 -1.77
CA HIS A 188 15.12 -11.53 -3.00
C HIS A 188 16.46 -12.29 -3.03
N THR A 189 17.55 -11.69 -2.54
CA THR A 189 18.84 -12.40 -2.42
C THR A 189 18.74 -13.62 -1.52
N GLU A 190 18.10 -13.49 -0.36
CA GLU A 190 17.88 -14.59 0.59
C GLU A 190 16.98 -15.68 -0.02
N ALA A 191 15.86 -15.28 -0.63
CA ALA A 191 14.95 -16.21 -1.31
C ALA A 191 15.61 -16.94 -2.49
N LEU A 192 16.60 -16.33 -3.15
CA LEU A 192 17.39 -16.98 -4.21
C LEU A 192 18.43 -17.93 -3.61
N ALA A 193 19.17 -17.49 -2.58
CA ALA A 193 20.16 -18.32 -1.90
C ALA A 193 19.52 -19.56 -1.27
N SER A 194 18.30 -19.46 -0.75
CA SER A 194 17.58 -20.57 -0.12
C SER A 194 17.12 -21.64 -1.11
N LYS A 195 16.93 -21.32 -2.40
CA LYS A 195 16.60 -22.31 -3.43
C LYS A 195 17.74 -23.30 -3.69
N GLU A 196 18.97 -22.85 -3.50
CA GLU A 196 20.19 -23.66 -3.68
C GLU A 196 20.58 -24.42 -2.40
N MET A 197 19.83 -24.27 -1.30
CA MET A 197 20.07 -25.00 -0.06
C MET A 197 19.44 -26.40 -0.09
N SER A 198 20.14 -27.36 0.53
CA SER A 198 19.72 -28.76 0.58
C SER A 198 18.27 -28.94 1.12
N PRO A 199 17.56 -30.01 0.74
CA PRO A 199 16.14 -30.20 1.10
C PRO A 199 15.83 -30.09 2.60
N GLY A 200 16.75 -30.47 3.49
CA GLY A 200 16.58 -30.39 4.94
C GLY A 200 16.54 -28.97 5.53
N LEU A 201 17.02 -27.96 4.79
CA LEU A 201 17.05 -26.55 5.19
C LEU A 201 15.88 -25.74 4.60
N ASN A 202 15.07 -26.33 3.70
CA ASN A 202 13.93 -25.65 3.06
C ASN A 202 12.68 -25.52 3.97
N ILE A 203 12.74 -26.00 5.22
CA ILE A 203 11.61 -26.00 6.16
C ILE A 203 11.38 -24.61 6.76
N VAL A 204 12.37 -23.72 6.71
CA VAL A 204 12.27 -22.32 7.14
C VAL A 204 12.25 -21.43 5.89
N ARG A 205 11.11 -21.38 5.20
CA ARG A 205 10.84 -20.33 4.21
C ARG A 205 9.94 -19.30 4.88
N LEU A 206 10.43 -18.06 5.00
CA LEU A 206 9.63 -16.88 5.35
C LEU A 206 8.61 -16.57 4.24
#